data_AF-A0A2M7L120-F1
#
_entry.id   AF-A0A2M7L120-F1
#
_cell.length_a   1.000
_cell.length_b   1.000
_cell.length_c   1.000
_cell.angle_alpha   90.00
_cell.angle_beta   90.00
_cell.angle_gamma   90.00
#
_symmetry.space_group_name_H-M   'P 1'
#
loop_
_entity.id
_entity.type
_entity.pdbx_description
1 polymer ?
#
loop_
_entity_poly.entity_id
_entity_poly.type
_entity_poly.pdbx_seq_one_letter_code
_entity_poly.pdbx_strand_id
1 'polypeptide(L)'
;MIGTLRAKRRESLLLDLGNLADAQAKYGVGLQVAGPMKYDGLAPSPADLRMAPNLNALAAATQIPVVPEISRETAASPKALLLTRGDIRVAVASVGSSGPPEATKQLGRALRSLRASADLLVLVSRAGPEADALLASAPATRGCVDVIVEVEESGAPLEPRTVHTTAIVKASRGGQSVGVIDIGFEPARLAVQHHVFEVQPSLRPDTAGHDCVTKFLGEHPEHGEVSFEYLPKASWPYTPATECKRCHERETHAWQSSRHAAAPQTLSREGRYLRECLRCHSEYYRRTGQVAALPAGERGVECVSCHGDRTLHSAGGPIDRKFAKTRVSVPVCRTCHNQERDPDFDYAKARERIRHW
;
A
#
# COMPACT_ATOMS: atom_id res chain seq x y z
N MET A 1 -7.14 -6.06 -15.80
CA MET A 1 -5.89 -6.84 -15.64
C MET A 1 -6.13 -8.26 -15.14
N ILE A 2 -6.75 -8.45 -13.96
CA ILE A 2 -7.02 -9.78 -13.36
C ILE A 2 -7.72 -10.73 -14.34
N GLY A 3 -8.76 -10.26 -15.04
CA GLY A 3 -9.45 -11.07 -16.07
C GLY A 3 -8.52 -11.59 -17.17
N THR A 4 -7.58 -10.77 -17.64
CA THR A 4 -6.58 -11.16 -18.65
C THR A 4 -5.58 -12.17 -18.10
N LEU A 5 -5.15 -12.00 -16.84
CA LEU A 5 -4.22 -12.93 -16.18
C LEU A 5 -4.87 -14.31 -16.00
N ARG A 6 -6.14 -14.34 -15.57
CA ARG A 6 -6.93 -15.57 -15.42
C ARG A 6 -7.22 -16.27 -16.74
N ALA A 7 -7.51 -15.52 -17.80
CA ALA A 7 -7.73 -16.12 -19.12
C ALA A 7 -6.51 -16.94 -19.62
N LYS A 8 -5.30 -16.57 -19.18
CA LYS A 8 -4.05 -17.28 -19.47
C LYS A 8 -3.71 -18.38 -18.45
N ARG A 9 -4.43 -18.47 -17.32
CA ARG A 9 -4.13 -19.35 -16.18
C ARG A 9 -5.43 -19.98 -15.66
N ARG A 10 -5.80 -21.13 -16.22
CA ARG A 10 -7.10 -21.78 -15.97
C ARG A 10 -7.33 -22.14 -14.49
N GLU A 11 -6.29 -22.62 -13.80
CA GLU A 11 -6.37 -23.08 -12.40
C GLU A 11 -5.80 -22.06 -11.41
N SER A 12 -6.25 -20.80 -11.53
CA SER A 12 -5.76 -19.71 -10.67
C SER A 12 -6.58 -19.53 -9.39
N LEU A 13 -5.91 -19.10 -8.32
CA LEU A 13 -6.51 -18.51 -7.11
C LEU A 13 -6.20 -17.02 -7.04
N LEU A 14 -7.16 -16.21 -6.60
CA LEU A 14 -7.00 -14.79 -6.33
C LEU A 14 -7.22 -14.52 -4.85
N LEU A 15 -6.20 -14.03 -4.18
CA LEU A 15 -6.26 -13.72 -2.75
C LEU A 15 -6.07 -12.22 -2.53
N ASP A 16 -6.86 -11.65 -1.62
CA ASP A 16 -6.55 -10.37 -1.02
C ASP A 16 -5.73 -10.60 0.25
N LEU A 17 -4.66 -9.85 0.41
CA LEU A 17 -3.69 -10.05 1.48
C LEU A 17 -3.80 -8.98 2.58
N GLY A 18 -4.96 -8.32 2.67
CA GLY A 18 -5.28 -7.33 3.70
C GLY A 18 -4.70 -5.95 3.43
N ASN A 19 -4.90 -5.04 4.38
CA ASN A 19 -4.74 -3.60 4.21
C ASN A 19 -5.59 -3.07 3.05
N LEU A 20 -6.86 -3.49 3.02
CA LEU A 20 -7.78 -3.29 1.90
C LEU A 20 -8.16 -1.81 1.72
N ALA A 21 -8.23 -1.06 2.82
CA ALA A 21 -8.68 0.33 2.80
C ALA A 21 -8.03 1.18 3.89
N ASP A 22 -7.85 2.47 3.58
CA ASP A 22 -7.32 3.50 4.46
C ASP A 22 -8.40 4.19 5.34
N ALA A 23 -9.67 3.87 5.11
CA ALA A 23 -10.80 4.41 5.86
C ALA A 23 -11.92 3.38 6.02
N GLN A 24 -12.61 3.40 7.17
CA GLN A 24 -13.72 2.48 7.48
C GLN A 24 -14.81 2.49 6.40
N ALA A 25 -15.16 3.67 5.87
CA ALA A 25 -16.20 3.82 4.85
C ALA A 25 -15.85 3.09 3.53
N LYS A 26 -14.56 2.89 3.24
CA LYS A 26 -14.10 2.32 1.96
C LYS A 26 -14.11 0.78 1.93
N TYR A 27 -14.23 0.08 3.07
CA TYR A 27 -14.26 -1.39 3.09
C TYR A 27 -15.46 -1.97 2.35
N GLY A 28 -16.63 -1.33 2.48
CA GLY A 28 -17.85 -1.77 1.80
C GLY A 28 -17.71 -1.72 0.28
N VAL A 29 -17.33 -0.56 -0.26
CA VAL A 29 -17.12 -0.39 -1.72
C VAL A 29 -15.97 -1.25 -2.22
N GLY A 30 -14.87 -1.38 -1.47
CA GLY A 30 -13.74 -2.23 -1.83
C GLY A 30 -14.15 -3.69 -2.04
N LEU A 31 -14.94 -4.25 -1.11
CA LEU A 31 -15.45 -5.62 -1.23
C LEU A 31 -16.53 -5.77 -2.31
N GLN A 32 -17.36 -4.75 -2.54
CA GLN A 32 -18.31 -4.75 -3.65
C GLN A 32 -17.61 -4.80 -5.01
N VAL A 33 -16.46 -4.15 -5.15
CA VAL A 33 -15.60 -4.24 -6.35
C VAL A 33 -14.89 -5.60 -6.42
N ALA A 34 -14.44 -6.14 -5.30
CA ALA A 34 -13.76 -7.43 -5.23
C ALA A 34 -14.67 -8.62 -5.55
N GLY A 35 -15.97 -8.56 -5.20
CA GLY A 35 -16.94 -9.63 -5.44
C GLY A 35 -17.01 -10.08 -6.91
N PRO A 36 -17.26 -9.17 -7.88
CA PRO A 36 -17.24 -9.47 -9.30
C PRO A 36 -15.88 -9.95 -9.83
N MET A 37 -14.78 -9.54 -9.18
CA MET A 37 -13.44 -10.07 -9.46
C MET A 37 -13.25 -11.50 -8.97
N LYS A 38 -14.23 -12.09 -8.25
CA LYS A 38 -14.24 -13.45 -7.72
C LYS A 38 -12.98 -13.74 -6.89
N TYR A 39 -12.75 -12.95 -5.85
CA TYR A 39 -11.70 -13.26 -4.88
C TYR A 39 -12.00 -14.59 -4.21
N ASP A 40 -10.99 -15.44 -4.14
CA ASP A 40 -11.09 -16.79 -3.58
C ASP A 40 -10.84 -16.80 -2.07
N GLY A 41 -10.18 -15.76 -1.56
CA GLY A 41 -10.00 -15.55 -0.13
C GLY A 41 -9.54 -14.13 0.17
N LEU A 42 -9.97 -13.62 1.31
CA LEU A 42 -9.48 -12.39 1.94
C LEU A 42 -8.71 -12.79 3.20
N ALA A 43 -7.46 -12.39 3.34
CA ALA A 43 -6.68 -12.53 4.56
C ALA A 43 -6.57 -11.16 5.24
N PRO A 44 -7.49 -10.78 6.16
CA PRO A 44 -7.45 -9.47 6.80
C PRO A 44 -6.16 -9.27 7.59
N SER A 45 -5.71 -8.03 7.67
CA SER A 45 -4.70 -7.60 8.63
C SER A 45 -5.35 -7.22 9.96
N PRO A 46 -4.57 -7.19 11.06
CA PRO A 46 -5.07 -6.63 12.32
C PRO A 46 -5.53 -5.17 12.19
N ALA A 47 -4.97 -4.40 11.26
CA ALA A 47 -5.41 -3.03 10.99
C ALA A 47 -6.79 -3.02 10.34
N ASP A 48 -7.04 -3.92 9.38
CA ASP A 48 -8.36 -4.07 8.76
C ASP A 48 -9.44 -4.37 9.80
N LEU A 49 -9.19 -5.34 10.68
CA LEU A 49 -10.14 -5.75 11.72
C LEU A 49 -10.39 -4.66 12.77
N ARG A 50 -9.41 -3.78 13.02
CA ARG A 50 -9.60 -2.60 13.89
C ARG A 50 -10.43 -1.51 13.21
N MET A 51 -10.17 -1.23 11.93
CA MET A 51 -10.88 -0.20 11.17
C MET A 51 -12.30 -0.62 10.81
N ALA A 52 -12.51 -1.90 10.51
CA ALA A 52 -13.81 -2.49 10.17
C ALA A 52 -14.05 -3.76 10.99
N PRO A 53 -14.52 -3.65 12.26
CA PRO A 53 -14.83 -4.83 13.08
C PRO A 53 -15.88 -5.76 12.47
N ASN A 54 -16.72 -5.26 11.55
CA ASN A 54 -17.70 -6.02 10.79
C ASN A 54 -17.16 -6.58 9.46
N LEU A 55 -15.85 -6.52 9.20
CA LEU A 55 -15.26 -6.93 7.92
C LEU A 55 -15.63 -8.34 7.48
N ASN A 56 -15.64 -9.30 8.41
CA ASN A 56 -16.01 -10.68 8.09
C ASN A 56 -17.46 -10.79 7.59
N ALA A 57 -18.37 -9.97 8.12
CA ALA A 57 -19.75 -9.92 7.65
C ALA A 57 -19.86 -9.26 6.26
N LEU A 58 -19.07 -8.20 6.01
CA LEU A 58 -18.99 -7.56 4.70
C LEU A 58 -18.43 -8.51 3.62
N ALA A 59 -17.39 -9.28 3.97
CA ALA A 59 -16.80 -10.28 3.09
C ALA A 59 -17.79 -11.41 2.80
N ALA A 60 -18.52 -11.89 3.81
CA ALA A 60 -19.56 -12.89 3.63
C ALA A 60 -20.71 -12.39 2.73
N ALA A 61 -21.14 -11.13 2.89
CA ALA A 61 -22.16 -10.52 2.05
C ALA A 61 -21.75 -10.38 0.56
N THR A 62 -20.44 -10.36 0.30
CA THR A 62 -19.86 -10.32 -1.05
C THR A 62 -19.35 -11.68 -1.53
N GLN A 63 -19.67 -12.75 -0.79
CA GLN A 63 -19.28 -14.14 -1.07
C GLN A 63 -17.76 -14.37 -1.11
N ILE A 64 -16.99 -13.55 -0.39
CA ILE A 64 -15.54 -13.67 -0.27
C ILE A 64 -15.21 -14.38 1.05
N PRO A 65 -14.65 -15.61 1.01
CA PRO A 65 -14.25 -16.32 2.21
C PRO A 65 -13.11 -15.62 2.94
N VAL A 66 -13.12 -15.65 4.27
CA VAL A 66 -12.03 -15.12 5.09
C VAL A 66 -11.02 -16.23 5.39
N VAL A 67 -9.74 -15.95 5.13
CA VAL A 67 -8.61 -16.81 5.46
C VAL A 67 -8.40 -16.81 6.99
N PRO A 68 -8.47 -17.98 7.66
CA PRO A 68 -8.26 -18.06 9.10
C PRO A 68 -6.80 -17.77 9.51
N GLU A 69 -6.64 -17.11 10.65
CA GLU A 69 -5.33 -16.86 11.26
C GLU A 69 -4.95 -17.98 12.26
N ILE A 70 -3.70 -18.44 12.17
CA ILE A 70 -3.06 -19.31 13.16
C ILE A 70 -2.40 -18.42 14.22
N SER A 71 -2.98 -18.44 15.42
CA SER A 71 -2.51 -17.71 16.59
C SER A 71 -2.16 -18.69 17.72
N ARG A 72 -1.73 -18.17 18.88
CA ARG A 72 -1.51 -19.00 20.07
C ARG A 72 -2.79 -19.72 20.52
N GLU A 73 -3.92 -19.04 20.40
CA GLU A 73 -5.25 -19.52 20.79
C GLU A 73 -5.79 -20.57 19.81
N THR A 74 -5.53 -20.40 18.51
CA THR A 74 -6.06 -21.30 17.47
C THR A 74 -5.11 -22.45 17.10
N ALA A 75 -3.85 -22.41 17.51
CA ALA A 75 -2.86 -23.45 17.18
C ALA A 75 -3.21 -24.85 17.71
N ALA A 76 -4.07 -24.97 18.74
CA ALA A 76 -4.56 -26.27 19.22
C ALA A 76 -5.59 -26.92 18.29
N SER A 77 -6.32 -26.12 17.50
CA SER A 77 -7.32 -26.56 16.53
C SER A 77 -7.28 -25.64 15.31
N PRO A 78 -6.23 -25.76 14.48
CA PRO A 78 -5.97 -24.83 13.40
C PRO A 78 -7.03 -24.96 12.30
N LYS A 79 -7.37 -23.84 11.68
CA LYS A 79 -8.24 -23.80 10.51
C LYS A 79 -7.47 -23.23 9.32
N ALA A 80 -7.88 -23.64 8.13
CA ALA A 80 -7.44 -23.07 6.88
C ALA A 80 -8.66 -22.91 5.97
N LEU A 81 -8.58 -21.97 5.04
CA LEU A 81 -9.47 -21.91 3.90
C LEU A 81 -9.03 -23.00 2.92
N LEU A 82 -9.90 -23.99 2.68
CA LEU A 82 -9.64 -25.07 1.74
C LEU A 82 -10.28 -24.75 0.39
N LEU A 83 -9.47 -24.76 -0.66
CA LEU A 83 -9.86 -24.44 -2.03
C LEU A 83 -9.43 -25.58 -2.96
N THR A 84 -10.17 -25.83 -4.03
CA THR A 84 -9.81 -26.82 -5.05
C THR A 84 -9.73 -26.15 -6.41
N ARG A 85 -8.64 -26.38 -7.16
CA ARG A 85 -8.47 -25.95 -8.56
C ARG A 85 -7.91 -27.12 -9.36
N GLY A 86 -8.63 -27.53 -10.41
CA GLY A 86 -8.45 -28.84 -11.04
C GLY A 86 -8.44 -29.95 -9.99
N ASP A 87 -7.37 -30.72 -9.98
CA ASP A 87 -7.16 -31.85 -9.05
C ASP A 87 -6.35 -31.47 -7.80
N ILE A 88 -6.00 -30.19 -7.63
CA ILE A 88 -5.16 -29.72 -6.54
C ILE A 88 -6.01 -29.09 -5.43
N ARG A 89 -5.87 -29.60 -4.21
CA ARG A 89 -6.40 -28.96 -2.99
C ARG A 89 -5.35 -28.05 -2.40
N VAL A 90 -5.75 -26.82 -2.13
CA VAL A 90 -4.92 -25.78 -1.54
C VAL A 90 -5.51 -25.38 -0.19
N ALA A 91 -4.70 -25.50 0.87
CA ALA A 91 -4.99 -24.90 2.16
C ALA A 91 -4.33 -23.53 2.23
N VAL A 92 -5.10 -22.52 2.62
CA VAL A 92 -4.61 -21.16 2.85
C VAL A 92 -4.88 -20.78 4.31
N ALA A 93 -3.84 -20.36 5.02
CA ALA A 93 -3.93 -19.84 6.38
C ALA A 93 -3.06 -18.58 6.52
N SER A 94 -3.28 -17.78 7.55
CA SER A 94 -2.45 -16.61 7.85
C SER A 94 -1.74 -16.70 9.20
N VAL A 95 -0.67 -15.92 9.37
CA VAL A 95 -0.01 -15.67 10.66
C VAL A 95 0.24 -14.17 10.84
N GLY A 96 -0.02 -13.65 12.03
CA GLY A 96 0.09 -12.23 12.37
C GLY A 96 1.51 -11.74 12.71
N SER A 97 1.62 -10.44 13.00
CA SER A 97 2.87 -9.71 13.27
C SER A 97 3.47 -9.91 14.66
N SER A 98 2.72 -10.48 15.60
CA SER A 98 3.28 -11.05 16.84
C SER A 98 4.12 -12.31 16.59
N GLY A 99 4.23 -12.70 15.32
CA GLY A 99 4.93 -13.87 14.84
C GLY A 99 4.18 -15.16 15.12
N PRO A 100 4.55 -16.27 14.46
CA PRO A 100 4.30 -17.58 15.03
C PRO A 100 4.87 -17.62 16.46
N PRO A 101 4.24 -18.30 17.43
CA PRO A 101 4.92 -18.64 18.68
C PRO A 101 6.17 -19.47 18.31
N GLU A 102 7.33 -18.81 18.31
CA GLU A 102 8.68 -19.34 18.31
C GLU A 102 8.80 -20.76 17.74
N ALA A 103 8.60 -20.95 16.42
CA ALA A 103 8.59 -22.25 15.71
C ALA A 103 8.29 -23.48 16.61
N THR A 104 7.24 -23.37 17.42
CA THR A 104 7.06 -24.30 18.55
C THR A 104 6.65 -25.67 18.04
N LYS A 105 6.84 -26.71 18.87
CA LYS A 105 6.28 -28.04 18.58
C LYS A 105 4.77 -27.99 18.32
N GLN A 106 4.04 -27.06 18.96
CA GLN A 106 2.61 -26.85 18.75
C GLN A 106 2.31 -26.32 17.34
N LEU A 107 2.99 -25.25 16.92
CA LEU A 107 2.83 -24.72 15.56
C LEU A 107 3.19 -25.77 14.50
N GLY A 108 4.27 -26.53 14.72
CA GLY A 108 4.63 -27.64 13.84
C GLY A 108 3.52 -28.69 13.69
N ARG A 109 2.84 -29.04 14.79
CA ARG A 109 1.69 -29.95 14.74
C ARG A 109 0.52 -29.33 13.96
N ALA A 110 0.25 -28.05 14.19
CA ALA A 110 -0.82 -27.34 13.51
C ALA A 110 -0.60 -27.30 11.99
N LEU A 111 0.58 -26.87 11.56
CA LEU A 111 0.95 -26.78 10.14
C LEU A 111 0.95 -28.16 9.47
N ARG A 112 1.47 -29.21 10.13
CA ARG A 112 1.38 -30.59 9.60
C ARG A 112 -0.06 -31.06 9.42
N SER A 113 -0.94 -30.75 10.38
CA SER A 113 -2.34 -31.10 10.28
C SER A 113 -3.02 -30.42 9.09
N LEU A 114 -2.72 -29.14 8.84
CA LEU A 114 -3.24 -28.41 7.68
C LEU A 114 -2.62 -28.91 6.37
N ARG A 115 -1.33 -29.23 6.37
CA ARG A 115 -0.64 -29.76 5.19
C ARG A 115 -1.14 -31.16 4.81
N ALA A 116 -1.59 -31.96 5.78
CA ALA A 116 -2.15 -33.29 5.52
C ALA A 116 -3.56 -33.23 4.90
N SER A 117 -4.28 -32.11 5.03
CA SER A 117 -5.63 -31.95 4.46
C SER A 117 -5.63 -31.39 3.03
N ALA A 118 -4.47 -31.00 2.49
CA ALA A 118 -4.31 -30.38 1.18
C ALA A 118 -3.04 -30.84 0.47
N ASP A 119 -2.98 -30.61 -0.84
CA ASP A 119 -1.82 -30.95 -1.66
C ASP A 119 -0.78 -29.82 -1.64
N LEU A 120 -1.21 -28.60 -1.30
CA LEU A 120 -0.41 -27.40 -1.08
C LEU A 120 -0.88 -26.64 0.17
N LEU A 121 0.04 -26.21 1.04
CA LEU A 121 -0.20 -25.25 2.11
C LEU A 121 0.46 -23.91 1.78
N VAL A 122 -0.37 -22.89 1.59
CA VAL A 122 0.04 -21.50 1.42
C VAL A 122 -0.19 -20.74 2.73
N LEU A 123 0.87 -20.10 3.23
CA LEU A 123 0.83 -19.31 4.45
C LEU A 123 0.98 -17.82 4.13
N VAL A 124 -0.05 -17.03 4.39
CA VAL A 124 0.00 -15.56 4.29
C VAL A 124 0.61 -15.01 5.58
N SER A 125 1.85 -14.53 5.54
CA SER A 125 2.60 -14.15 6.74
C SER A 125 2.76 -12.65 6.88
N ARG A 126 2.56 -12.16 8.10
CA ARG A 126 2.94 -10.81 8.56
C ARG A 126 4.00 -10.85 9.65
N ALA A 127 4.60 -12.01 9.89
CA ALA A 127 5.58 -12.21 10.95
C ALA A 127 6.93 -11.53 10.66
N GLY A 128 7.21 -11.30 9.39
CA GLY A 128 8.43 -10.66 8.92
C GLY A 128 9.50 -11.67 8.49
N PRO A 129 10.49 -11.23 7.69
CA PRO A 129 11.36 -12.11 6.93
C PRO A 129 12.24 -13.02 7.79
N GLU A 130 12.64 -12.57 8.98
CA GLU A 130 13.43 -13.39 9.91
C GLU A 130 12.59 -14.52 10.53
N ALA A 131 11.37 -14.19 10.96
CA ALA A 131 10.44 -15.16 11.53
C ALA A 131 9.97 -16.19 10.47
N ASP A 132 9.76 -15.76 9.24
CA ASP A 132 9.38 -16.61 8.12
C ASP A 132 10.51 -17.57 7.70
N ALA A 133 11.75 -17.08 7.69
CA ALA A 133 12.92 -17.92 7.48
C ALA A 133 13.07 -18.97 8.61
N LEU A 134 12.90 -18.55 9.87
CA LEU A 134 12.93 -19.47 11.02
C LEU A 134 11.83 -20.53 10.93
N LEU A 135 10.60 -20.13 10.58
CA LEU A 135 9.48 -21.06 10.38
C LEU A 135 9.79 -22.08 9.28
N ALA A 136 10.41 -21.64 8.17
CA ALA A 136 10.78 -22.53 7.08
C ALA A 136 11.94 -23.49 7.42
N SER A 137 12.86 -23.10 8.32
CA SER A 137 14.04 -23.93 8.66
C SER A 137 13.96 -24.73 9.95
N ALA A 138 13.15 -24.32 10.92
CA ALA A 138 13.16 -24.92 12.24
C ALA A 138 12.75 -26.41 12.21
N PRO A 139 13.39 -27.29 13.02
CA PRO A 139 13.11 -28.73 12.99
C PRO A 139 11.64 -29.09 13.20
N ALA A 140 10.88 -28.26 13.94
CA ALA A 140 9.48 -28.51 14.22
C ALA A 140 8.54 -28.18 13.03
N THR A 141 8.95 -27.32 12.10
CA THR A 141 8.09 -26.71 11.07
C THR A 141 8.65 -26.85 9.65
N ARG A 142 9.92 -27.21 9.49
CA ARG A 142 10.56 -27.44 8.19
C ARG A 142 9.76 -28.44 7.36
N GLY A 143 9.44 -28.07 6.12
CA GLY A 143 8.66 -28.90 5.20
C GLY A 143 7.16 -28.99 5.51
N CYS A 144 6.66 -28.23 6.49
CA CYS A 144 5.22 -28.20 6.78
C CYS A 144 4.45 -27.21 5.90
N VAL A 145 5.13 -26.20 5.37
CA VAL A 145 4.56 -25.15 4.50
C VAL A 145 5.25 -25.19 3.16
N ASP A 146 4.48 -25.09 2.09
CA ASP A 146 5.00 -25.13 0.73
C ASP A 146 5.37 -23.72 0.23
N VAL A 147 4.48 -22.74 0.46
CA VAL A 147 4.67 -21.35 0.06
C VAL A 147 4.33 -20.40 1.22
N ILE A 148 5.25 -19.50 1.56
CA ILE A 148 4.99 -18.36 2.44
C ILE A 148 4.88 -17.11 1.58
N VAL A 149 3.74 -16.41 1.68
CA VAL A 149 3.53 -15.10 1.07
C VAL A 149 3.75 -14.03 2.14
N GLU A 150 4.90 -13.39 2.10
CA GLU A 150 5.28 -12.31 3.00
C GLU A 150 4.52 -11.04 2.66
N VAL A 151 3.64 -10.63 3.57
CA VAL A 151 2.93 -9.35 3.57
C VAL A 151 3.70 -8.41 4.49
N GLU A 152 4.85 -7.96 4.01
CA GLU A 152 5.68 -6.99 4.72
C GLU A 152 5.26 -5.56 4.37
N GLU A 153 5.58 -4.58 5.23
CA GLU A 153 5.46 -3.14 4.96
C GLU A 153 6.80 -2.48 4.54
N SER A 154 7.97 -3.10 4.70
CA SER A 154 9.30 -2.55 4.33
C SER A 154 9.92 -3.13 3.06
N GLY A 155 10.81 -2.37 2.40
CA GLY A 155 11.34 -2.63 1.05
C GLY A 155 12.62 -3.49 1.03
N ALA A 156 12.56 -4.58 0.25
CA ALA A 156 13.66 -5.40 -0.24
C ALA A 156 13.15 -6.12 -1.51
N PRO A 157 14.03 -6.66 -2.39
CA PRO A 157 13.64 -7.18 -3.70
C PRO A 157 12.56 -8.26 -3.64
N LEU A 158 11.69 -8.27 -4.65
CA LEU A 158 10.57 -9.21 -4.81
C LEU A 158 10.99 -10.63 -5.23
N GLU A 159 12.28 -10.93 -5.25
CA GLU A 159 12.76 -12.22 -5.74
C GLU A 159 12.36 -13.34 -4.78
N PRO A 160 11.77 -14.43 -5.30
CA PRO A 160 11.51 -15.62 -4.50
C PRO A 160 12.80 -16.13 -3.89
N ARG A 161 12.74 -16.46 -2.60
CA ARG A 161 13.80 -17.22 -1.94
C ARG A 161 13.27 -18.57 -1.52
N THR A 162 14.14 -19.57 -1.50
CA THR A 162 13.79 -20.92 -1.03
C THR A 162 14.57 -21.21 0.25
N VAL A 163 13.85 -21.59 1.30
CA VAL A 163 14.44 -22.08 2.55
C VAL A 163 14.06 -23.55 2.68
N HIS A 164 15.05 -24.43 2.53
CA HIS A 164 14.85 -25.88 2.36
C HIS A 164 13.87 -26.20 1.22
N THR A 165 12.62 -26.55 1.55
CA THR A 165 11.58 -26.93 0.60
C THR A 165 10.46 -25.88 0.50
N THR A 166 10.53 -24.83 1.32
CA THR A 166 9.51 -23.78 1.37
C THR A 166 9.93 -22.62 0.50
N ALA A 167 9.08 -22.25 -0.46
CA ALA A 167 9.24 -21.02 -1.22
C ALA A 167 8.71 -19.85 -0.41
N ILE A 168 9.44 -18.74 -0.40
CA ILE A 168 9.06 -17.51 0.27
C ILE A 168 9.02 -16.42 -0.78
N VAL A 169 7.86 -15.79 -0.93
CA VAL A 169 7.58 -14.78 -1.94
C VAL A 169 6.95 -13.56 -1.29
N LYS A 170 7.25 -12.38 -1.83
CA LYS A 170 6.79 -11.11 -1.26
C LYS A 170 5.58 -10.57 -2.00
N ALA A 171 4.56 -10.15 -1.24
CA ALA A 171 3.35 -9.57 -1.80
C ALA A 171 3.58 -8.18 -2.43
N SER A 172 2.84 -7.91 -3.51
CA SER A 172 2.71 -6.57 -4.10
C SER A 172 1.88 -5.64 -3.21
N ARG A 173 1.96 -4.31 -3.43
CA ARG A 173 1.35 -3.30 -2.54
C ARG A 173 0.54 -2.22 -3.26
N GLY A 174 -0.31 -1.54 -2.48
CA GLY A 174 -0.98 -0.29 -2.85
C GLY A 174 -1.97 -0.37 -4.02
N GLY A 175 -2.39 -1.58 -4.41
CA GLY A 175 -3.23 -1.79 -5.58
C GLY A 175 -2.56 -1.37 -6.91
N GLN A 176 -1.25 -1.13 -6.90
CA GLN A 176 -0.50 -0.67 -8.07
C GLN A 176 0.04 -1.81 -8.92
N SER A 177 -0.01 -3.04 -8.42
CA SER A 177 0.42 -4.24 -9.13
C SER A 177 -0.32 -5.47 -8.61
N VAL A 178 -0.31 -6.53 -9.42
CA VAL A 178 -0.77 -7.87 -9.04
C VAL A 178 0.42 -8.81 -9.07
N GLY A 179 0.72 -9.40 -7.91
CA GLY A 179 1.67 -10.50 -7.78
C GLY A 179 1.05 -11.80 -8.27
N VAL A 180 1.80 -12.55 -9.07
CA VAL A 180 1.41 -13.84 -9.62
C VAL A 180 2.48 -14.86 -9.25
N ILE A 181 2.07 -15.90 -8.54
CA ILE A 181 2.94 -17.00 -8.13
C ILE A 181 2.55 -18.21 -8.98
N ASP A 182 3.39 -18.56 -9.95
CA ASP A 182 3.20 -19.73 -10.78
C ASP A 182 3.89 -20.93 -10.08
N ILE A 183 3.12 -21.98 -9.78
CA ILE A 183 3.57 -23.17 -9.03
C ILE A 183 3.51 -24.40 -9.93
N GLY A 184 4.67 -25.00 -10.17
CA GLY A 184 4.82 -26.29 -10.85
C GLY A 184 5.15 -27.41 -9.86
N PHE A 185 4.60 -28.59 -10.08
CA PHE A 185 4.88 -29.78 -9.29
C PHE A 185 5.96 -30.61 -9.99
N GLU A 186 7.20 -30.59 -9.48
CA GLU A 186 8.27 -31.48 -9.92
C GLU A 186 8.34 -32.69 -8.97
N PRO A 187 8.86 -33.86 -9.39
CA PRO A 187 8.86 -35.08 -8.58
C PRO A 187 9.52 -34.97 -7.19
N ALA A 188 10.41 -34.00 -6.99
CA ALA A 188 11.18 -33.82 -5.75
C ALA A 188 10.99 -32.45 -5.08
N ARG A 189 10.31 -31.49 -5.73
CA ARG A 189 10.15 -30.12 -5.22
C ARG A 189 9.05 -29.36 -5.95
N LEU A 190 8.67 -28.22 -5.40
CA LEU A 190 7.86 -27.25 -6.12
C LEU A 190 8.77 -26.31 -6.91
N ALA A 191 8.46 -26.13 -8.19
CA ALA A 191 9.00 -25.06 -9.00
C ALA A 191 8.14 -23.81 -8.79
N VAL A 192 8.70 -22.75 -8.21
CA VAL A 192 7.96 -21.51 -7.92
C VAL A 192 8.55 -20.36 -8.69
N GLN A 193 7.72 -19.69 -9.48
CA GLN A 193 8.06 -18.46 -10.19
C GLN A 193 7.18 -17.32 -9.68
N HIS A 194 7.75 -16.14 -9.52
CA HIS A 194 7.02 -14.94 -9.09
C HIS A 194 7.13 -13.86 -10.14
N HIS A 195 5.97 -13.34 -10.53
CA HIS A 195 5.84 -12.26 -11.50
C HIS A 195 5.04 -11.13 -10.88
N VAL A 196 5.43 -9.90 -11.16
CA VAL A 196 4.68 -8.71 -10.74
C VAL A 196 4.22 -7.97 -11.97
N PHE A 197 2.91 -7.75 -12.07
CA PHE A 197 2.29 -7.03 -13.18
C PHE A 197 1.77 -5.69 -12.68
N GLU A 198 2.39 -4.61 -13.12
CA GLU A 198 1.96 -3.26 -12.78
C GLU A 198 0.62 -2.89 -13.43
N VAL A 199 -0.22 -2.19 -12.67
CA VAL A 199 -1.46 -1.58 -13.14
C VAL A 199 -1.11 -0.34 -13.96
N GLN A 200 -0.94 -0.54 -15.27
CA GLN A 200 -0.64 0.54 -16.20
C GLN A 200 -1.82 1.52 -16.36
N PRO A 201 -1.60 2.84 -16.48
CA PRO A 201 -2.66 3.82 -16.72
C PRO A 201 -3.48 3.56 -17.99
N SER A 202 -2.90 2.85 -18.97
CA SER A 202 -3.58 2.46 -20.21
C SER A 202 -4.57 1.30 -20.05
N LEU A 203 -4.63 0.65 -18.88
CA LEU A 203 -5.59 -0.40 -18.63
C LEU A 203 -6.99 0.18 -18.57
N ARG A 204 -7.90 -0.35 -19.40
CA ARG A 204 -9.31 -0.01 -19.32
C ARG A 204 -9.89 -0.45 -17.96
N PRO A 205 -10.52 0.45 -17.19
CA PRO A 205 -11.24 0.07 -15.99
C PRO A 205 -12.37 -0.91 -16.29
N ASP A 206 -12.64 -1.80 -15.35
CA ASP A 206 -13.87 -2.60 -15.38
C ASP A 206 -15.07 -1.67 -15.15
N THR A 207 -16.12 -1.77 -15.99
CA THR A 207 -17.26 -0.86 -15.92
C THR A 207 -18.01 -0.98 -14.59
N ALA A 208 -18.30 -2.19 -14.12
CA ALA A 208 -19.07 -2.39 -12.90
C ALA A 208 -18.28 -1.92 -11.66
N GLY A 209 -16.98 -2.22 -11.63
CA GLY A 209 -16.09 -1.71 -10.58
C GLY A 209 -15.99 -0.18 -10.60
N HIS A 210 -15.84 0.41 -11.79
CA HIS A 210 -15.77 1.87 -11.95
C HIS A 210 -17.06 2.57 -11.52
N ASP A 211 -18.22 2.04 -11.91
CA ASP A 211 -19.52 2.59 -11.54
C ASP A 211 -19.76 2.49 -10.02
N CYS A 212 -19.37 1.38 -9.40
CA CYS A 212 -19.43 1.18 -7.96
C CYS A 212 -18.59 2.21 -7.20
N VAL A 213 -17.34 2.42 -7.63
CA VAL A 213 -16.45 3.46 -7.05
C VAL A 213 -17.02 4.85 -7.30
N THR A 214 -17.45 5.17 -8.52
CA THR A 214 -17.97 6.49 -8.88
C THR A 214 -19.21 6.86 -8.05
N LYS A 215 -20.13 5.90 -7.87
CA LYS A 215 -21.30 6.08 -7.00
C LYS A 215 -20.88 6.40 -5.56
N PHE A 216 -19.96 5.60 -5.00
CA PHE A 216 -19.44 5.83 -3.65
C PHE A 216 -18.81 7.22 -3.52
N LEU A 217 -17.98 7.65 -4.46
CA LEU A 217 -17.35 8.97 -4.43
C LEU A 217 -18.36 10.12 -4.56
N GLY A 218 -19.49 9.91 -5.23
CA GLY A 218 -20.59 10.87 -5.30
C GLY A 218 -21.38 10.97 -3.97
N GLU A 219 -21.58 9.85 -3.28
CA GLU A 219 -22.24 9.79 -1.97
C GLU A 219 -21.31 10.26 -0.82
N HIS A 220 -19.99 10.15 -1.03
CA HIS A 220 -18.93 10.48 -0.08
C HIS A 220 -17.94 11.50 -0.68
N PRO A 221 -18.34 12.76 -0.85
CA PRO A 221 -17.51 13.79 -1.48
C PRO A 221 -16.22 14.10 -0.70
N GLU A 222 -16.11 13.72 0.57
CA GLU A 222 -14.88 13.70 1.38
C GLU A 222 -13.81 12.72 0.88
N HIS A 223 -14.19 11.83 -0.05
CA HIS A 223 -13.31 10.87 -0.73
C HIS A 223 -13.21 11.11 -2.25
N GLY A 224 -14.15 11.86 -2.86
CA GLY A 224 -14.26 12.07 -4.32
C GLY A 224 -13.27 13.04 -4.98
N GLU A 225 -13.29 13.03 -6.33
CA GLU A 225 -12.65 14.06 -7.17
C GLU A 225 -13.28 15.44 -6.95
N VAL A 226 -12.51 16.50 -7.25
CA VAL A 226 -12.78 17.83 -6.72
C VAL A 226 -12.93 18.85 -7.83
N SER A 227 -14.05 19.58 -7.80
CA SER A 227 -14.26 20.77 -8.61
C SER A 227 -13.69 22.01 -7.90
N PHE A 228 -13.22 22.98 -8.69
CA PHE A 228 -12.46 24.11 -8.17
C PHE A 228 -13.31 25.37 -8.06
N GLU A 229 -13.26 26.02 -6.90
CA GLU A 229 -13.59 27.44 -6.76
C GLU A 229 -12.28 28.24 -6.61
N TYR A 230 -12.21 29.43 -7.22
CA TYR A 230 -11.01 30.27 -7.15
C TYR A 230 -10.98 31.02 -5.81
N LEU A 231 -9.88 30.86 -5.06
CA LEU A 231 -9.67 31.58 -3.80
C LEU A 231 -8.59 32.67 -3.94
N PRO A 232 -8.87 33.92 -3.53
CA PRO A 232 -7.86 34.98 -3.54
C PRO A 232 -6.65 34.60 -2.66
N LYS A 233 -5.43 34.93 -3.08
CA LYS A 233 -4.21 34.66 -2.29
C LYS A 233 -4.27 35.17 -0.84
N ALA A 234 -4.99 36.27 -0.62
CA ALA A 234 -5.17 36.87 0.70
C ALA A 234 -5.96 35.99 1.70
N SER A 235 -6.67 34.96 1.23
CA SER A 235 -7.41 34.03 2.09
C SER A 235 -6.62 32.76 2.43
N TRP A 236 -5.36 32.66 2.01
CA TRP A 236 -4.56 31.47 2.25
C TRP A 236 -3.97 31.51 3.67
N PRO A 237 -4.00 30.38 4.41
CA PRO A 237 -3.52 30.35 5.80
C PRO A 237 -1.99 30.18 5.89
N TYR A 238 -1.26 30.58 4.84
CA TYR A 238 0.19 30.49 4.77
C TYR A 238 0.77 31.48 3.74
N THR A 239 2.08 31.70 3.80
CA THR A 239 2.83 32.54 2.86
C THR A 239 3.11 31.78 1.56
N PRO A 240 2.54 32.17 0.40
CA PRO A 240 2.77 31.47 -0.85
C PRO A 240 4.18 31.71 -1.40
N ALA A 241 4.65 30.82 -2.27
CA ALA A 241 5.98 30.92 -2.89
C ALA A 241 6.25 32.26 -3.60
N THR A 242 5.21 32.97 -4.08
CA THR A 242 5.36 34.30 -4.70
C THR A 242 5.82 35.37 -3.73
N GLU A 243 5.48 35.28 -2.44
CA GLU A 243 6.01 36.22 -1.45
C GLU A 243 7.49 35.94 -1.18
N CYS A 244 7.89 34.66 -1.14
CA CYS A 244 9.30 34.28 -1.01
C CYS A 244 10.14 34.81 -2.19
N LYS A 245 9.61 34.75 -3.42
CA LYS A 245 10.30 35.21 -4.63
C LYS A 245 10.79 36.65 -4.55
N ARG A 246 10.10 37.51 -3.79
CA ARG A 246 10.42 38.95 -3.68
C ARG A 246 11.82 39.20 -3.12
N CYS A 247 12.32 38.29 -2.26
CA CYS A 247 13.65 38.36 -1.66
C CYS A 247 14.55 37.14 -2.01
N HIS A 248 13.96 36.02 -2.43
CA HIS A 248 14.63 34.75 -2.73
C HIS A 248 14.40 34.30 -4.17
N GLU A 249 14.59 35.22 -5.12
CA GLU A 249 14.26 34.98 -6.54
C GLU A 249 14.98 33.76 -7.11
N ARG A 250 16.28 33.65 -6.87
CA ARG A 250 17.12 32.57 -7.39
C ARG A 250 16.66 31.22 -6.87
N GLU A 251 16.40 31.14 -5.56
CA GLU A 251 15.97 29.92 -4.89
C GLU A 251 14.57 29.50 -5.35
N THR A 252 13.64 30.45 -5.47
CA THR A 252 12.30 30.19 -5.99
C THR A 252 12.32 29.73 -7.45
N HIS A 253 13.18 30.30 -8.31
CA HIS A 253 13.33 29.84 -9.69
C HIS A 253 13.85 28.39 -9.78
N ALA A 254 14.84 28.04 -8.94
CA ALA A 254 15.34 26.67 -8.86
C ALA A 254 14.25 25.69 -8.39
N TRP A 255 13.49 26.05 -7.35
CA TRP A 255 12.34 25.25 -6.88
C TRP A 255 11.26 25.09 -7.95
N GLN A 256 10.94 26.16 -8.69
CA GLN A 256 9.87 26.14 -9.71
C GLN A 256 10.15 25.15 -10.84
N SER A 257 11.43 24.85 -11.09
CA SER A 257 11.87 23.86 -12.09
C SER A 257 11.87 22.42 -11.54
N SER A 258 11.58 22.23 -10.26
CA SER A 258 11.58 20.91 -9.62
C SER A 258 10.26 20.17 -9.79
N ARG A 259 10.29 18.85 -9.59
CA ARG A 259 9.08 18.01 -9.59
C ARG A 259 8.09 18.38 -8.47
N HIS A 260 8.55 18.98 -7.38
CA HIS A 260 7.70 19.41 -6.27
C HIS A 260 6.77 20.56 -6.66
N ALA A 261 7.26 21.55 -7.41
CA ALA A 261 6.41 22.63 -7.93
C ALA A 261 5.35 22.09 -8.92
N ALA A 262 5.71 21.04 -9.66
CA ALA A 262 4.86 20.36 -10.64
C ALA A 262 3.99 19.23 -10.08
N ALA A 263 4.02 18.97 -8.76
CA ALA A 263 3.41 17.77 -8.17
C ALA A 263 1.94 17.51 -8.56
N PRO A 264 1.01 18.48 -8.60
CA PRO A 264 -0.38 18.21 -8.97
C PRO A 264 -0.54 17.78 -10.42
N GLN A 265 0.39 18.19 -11.30
CA GLN A 265 0.31 17.88 -12.72
C GLN A 265 0.57 16.40 -12.99
N THR A 266 1.30 15.71 -12.12
CA THR A 266 1.44 14.25 -12.21
C THR A 266 0.09 13.58 -11.92
N LEU A 267 -0.64 14.05 -10.91
CA LEU A 267 -1.97 13.53 -10.59
C LEU A 267 -2.98 13.74 -11.71
N SER A 268 -2.99 14.93 -12.32
CA SER A 268 -3.88 15.22 -13.45
C SER A 268 -3.58 14.34 -14.67
N ARG A 269 -2.30 14.05 -14.96
CA ARG A 269 -1.90 13.17 -16.06
C ARG A 269 -2.32 11.71 -15.82
N GLU A 270 -2.30 11.28 -14.56
CA GLU A 270 -2.63 9.91 -14.16
C GLU A 270 -4.12 9.69 -13.87
N GLY A 271 -4.94 10.74 -13.89
CA GLY A 271 -6.35 10.66 -13.50
C GLY A 271 -6.53 10.31 -12.02
N ARG A 272 -5.62 10.78 -11.16
CA ARG A 272 -5.57 10.46 -9.72
C ARG A 272 -5.66 11.72 -8.86
N TYR A 273 -6.53 12.66 -9.22
CA TYR A 273 -6.71 13.91 -8.48
C TYR A 273 -7.63 13.72 -7.26
N LEU A 274 -7.25 12.76 -6.41
CA LEU A 274 -7.98 12.36 -5.21
C LEU A 274 -7.46 13.11 -3.98
N ARG A 275 -8.34 13.32 -3.00
CA ARG A 275 -8.06 14.04 -1.74
C ARG A 275 -6.88 13.44 -0.95
N GLU A 276 -6.76 12.12 -0.94
CA GLU A 276 -5.63 11.40 -0.35
C GLU A 276 -4.29 11.76 -1.03
N CYS A 277 -4.28 11.92 -2.35
CA CYS A 277 -3.09 12.30 -3.12
C CYS A 277 -2.72 13.77 -2.88
N LEU A 278 -3.72 14.65 -2.70
CA LEU A 278 -3.49 16.08 -2.44
C LEU A 278 -2.79 16.37 -1.11
N ARG A 279 -2.81 15.44 -0.14
CA ARG A 279 -2.05 15.57 1.12
C ARG A 279 -0.55 15.73 0.89
N CYS A 280 -0.03 15.16 -0.20
CA CYS A 280 1.39 15.23 -0.58
C CYS A 280 1.63 16.12 -1.80
N HIS A 281 0.63 16.27 -2.68
CA HIS A 281 0.79 16.98 -3.94
C HIS A 281 0.31 18.43 -3.91
N SER A 282 -0.33 18.90 -2.82
CA SER A 282 -0.78 20.29 -2.68
C SER A 282 -0.55 20.82 -1.26
N GLU A 283 0.26 21.87 -1.14
CA GLU A 283 0.50 22.54 0.15
C GLU A 283 -0.78 23.10 0.76
N TYR A 284 -1.60 23.74 -0.07
CA TYR A 284 -2.88 24.30 0.36
C TYR A 284 -3.78 23.22 0.96
N TYR A 285 -3.96 22.09 0.25
CA TYR A 285 -4.77 20.99 0.75
C TYR A 285 -4.19 20.40 2.03
N ARG A 286 -2.86 20.22 2.10
CA ARG A 286 -2.17 19.70 3.28
C ARG A 286 -2.46 20.53 4.54
N ARG A 287 -2.63 21.85 4.41
CA ARG A 287 -2.90 22.75 5.54
C ARG A 287 -4.38 22.90 5.88
N THR A 288 -5.25 22.85 4.87
CA THR A 288 -6.66 23.24 5.03
C THR A 288 -7.61 22.06 5.01
N GLY A 289 -7.21 20.93 4.40
CA GLY A 289 -8.14 19.88 3.98
C GLY A 289 -9.11 20.32 2.88
N GLN A 290 -8.95 21.53 2.35
CA GLN A 290 -9.80 22.14 1.33
C GLN A 290 -9.09 22.13 -0.02
N VAL A 291 -9.87 22.02 -1.07
CA VAL A 291 -9.36 22.02 -2.46
C VAL A 291 -9.80 23.32 -3.09
N ALA A 292 -8.88 23.99 -3.77
CA ALA A 292 -9.12 25.28 -4.40
C ALA A 292 -8.36 25.39 -5.73
N ALA A 293 -8.90 26.16 -6.68
CA ALA A 293 -8.14 26.57 -7.86
C ALA A 293 -7.13 27.63 -7.45
N LEU A 294 -5.88 27.21 -7.27
CA LEU A 294 -4.78 28.12 -7.00
C LEU A 294 -4.17 28.60 -8.33
N PRO A 295 -3.57 29.81 -8.39
CA PRO A 295 -2.88 30.32 -9.57
C PRO A 295 -1.85 29.33 -10.14
N ALA A 296 -1.59 29.41 -11.45
CA ALA A 296 -0.58 28.59 -12.10
C ALA A 296 0.80 28.81 -11.46
N GLY A 297 1.45 27.72 -11.03
CA GLY A 297 2.74 27.76 -10.33
C GLY A 297 2.65 27.67 -8.80
N GLU A 298 1.46 27.76 -8.20
CA GLU A 298 1.25 27.72 -6.74
C GLU A 298 0.25 26.62 -6.34
N ARG A 299 0.32 25.48 -7.03
CA ARG A 299 -0.61 24.35 -6.81
C ARG A 299 0.01 23.16 -6.09
N GLY A 300 1.34 23.10 -6.07
CA GLY A 300 2.12 21.92 -5.68
C GLY A 300 2.65 21.94 -4.26
N VAL A 301 3.81 21.30 -4.10
CA VAL A 301 4.63 21.42 -2.89
C VAL A 301 5.41 22.71 -2.97
N GLU A 302 5.27 23.58 -1.98
CA GLU A 302 5.79 24.95 -1.98
C GLU A 302 7.01 25.15 -1.06
N CYS A 303 7.60 26.35 -1.07
CA CYS A 303 8.70 26.72 -0.18
C CYS A 303 8.37 26.42 1.30
N VAL A 304 7.15 26.74 1.72
CA VAL A 304 6.68 26.54 3.10
C VAL A 304 6.42 25.08 3.45
N SER A 305 6.28 24.19 2.47
CA SER A 305 6.18 22.74 2.71
C SER A 305 7.44 22.19 3.37
N CYS A 306 8.60 22.76 3.03
CA CYS A 306 9.89 22.35 3.57
C CYS A 306 10.42 23.29 4.65
N HIS A 307 10.24 24.61 4.46
CA HIS A 307 10.85 25.62 5.32
C HIS A 307 9.95 26.15 6.43
N GLY A 308 8.69 25.70 6.48
CA GLY A 308 7.66 26.24 7.37
C GLY A 308 7.10 27.57 6.86
N ASP A 309 6.02 28.03 7.48
CA ASP A 309 5.20 29.13 6.97
C ASP A 309 5.88 30.51 7.04
N ARG A 310 6.72 30.73 8.07
CA ARG A 310 7.56 31.94 8.24
C ARG A 310 6.85 33.27 7.95
N THR A 311 5.56 33.38 8.25
CA THR A 311 4.70 34.57 8.01
C THR A 311 5.24 35.86 8.63
N LEU A 312 5.82 35.78 9.83
CA LEU A 312 6.45 36.95 10.46
C LEU A 312 7.69 37.45 9.70
N HIS A 313 8.42 36.54 9.04
CA HIS A 313 9.60 36.90 8.25
C HIS A 313 9.19 37.58 6.93
N SER A 314 8.18 37.06 6.23
CA SER A 314 7.67 37.68 5.00
C SER A 314 7.04 39.05 5.27
N ALA A 315 6.48 39.28 6.46
CA ALA A 315 5.93 40.57 6.89
C ALA A 315 7.00 41.60 7.34
N GLY A 316 8.30 41.32 7.16
CA GLY A 316 9.37 42.23 7.55
C GLY A 316 9.71 42.22 9.05
N GLY A 317 9.22 41.22 9.79
CA GLY A 317 9.60 40.99 11.18
C GLY A 317 11.08 40.58 11.33
N PRO A 318 11.62 40.63 12.56
CA PRO A 318 13.02 40.31 12.82
C PRO A 318 13.37 38.90 12.34
N ILE A 319 14.41 38.79 11.52
CA ILE A 319 14.97 37.50 11.10
C ILE A 319 15.69 36.93 12.31
N ASP A 320 15.07 36.00 13.04
CA ASP A 320 15.82 35.26 14.04
C ASP A 320 16.92 34.44 13.33
N ARG A 321 18.17 34.79 13.64
CA ARG A 321 19.39 34.24 13.03
C ARG A 321 19.55 32.73 13.25
N LYS A 322 18.86 32.13 14.24
CA LYS A 322 18.76 30.68 14.39
C LYS A 322 17.97 30.04 13.24
N PHE A 323 17.06 30.78 12.63
CA PHE A 323 16.21 30.32 11.53
C PHE A 323 16.81 30.48 10.14
N ALA A 324 17.66 31.50 9.94
CA ALA A 324 18.42 31.69 8.69
C ALA A 324 19.37 30.51 8.37
N LYS A 325 19.63 29.64 9.35
CA LYS A 325 20.49 28.46 9.24
C LYS A 325 19.74 27.13 9.31
N THR A 326 18.40 27.13 9.40
CA THR A 326 17.66 25.87 9.57
C THR A 326 17.71 25.05 8.30
N ARG A 327 18.51 23.97 8.32
CA ARG A 327 18.45 22.94 7.30
C ARG A 327 17.10 22.22 7.43
N VAL A 328 16.42 22.00 6.31
CA VAL A 328 15.25 21.12 6.25
C VAL A 328 15.68 19.75 6.76
N SER A 329 14.95 19.22 7.75
CA SER A 329 15.27 17.94 8.36
C SER A 329 14.61 16.79 7.59
N VAL A 330 15.22 15.60 7.64
CA VAL A 330 14.70 14.37 6.98
C VAL A 330 13.23 14.09 7.33
N PRO A 331 12.75 14.28 8.58
CA PRO A 331 11.35 14.06 8.92
C PRO A 331 10.36 14.83 8.05
N VAL A 332 10.71 16.05 7.58
CA VAL A 332 9.85 16.85 6.71
C VAL A 332 9.61 16.12 5.38
N CYS A 333 10.66 15.57 4.77
CA CYS A 333 10.53 14.78 3.54
C CYS A 333 9.70 13.52 3.75
N ARG A 334 9.87 12.85 4.91
CA ARG A 334 9.17 11.60 5.23
C ARG A 334 7.68 11.75 5.51
N THR A 335 7.16 12.98 5.61
CA THR A 335 5.71 13.22 5.66
C THR A 335 5.01 12.75 4.36
N CYS A 336 5.72 12.81 3.23
CA CYS A 336 5.23 12.41 1.92
C CYS A 336 5.97 11.18 1.38
N HIS A 337 7.29 11.13 1.59
CA HIS A 337 8.16 10.02 1.21
C HIS A 337 8.28 9.01 2.35
N ASN A 338 7.19 8.30 2.58
CA ASN A 338 7.13 7.22 3.56
C ASN A 338 7.25 5.86 2.87
N GLN A 339 7.31 4.81 3.68
CA GLN A 339 7.52 3.45 3.18
C GLN A 339 6.40 2.96 2.24
N GLU A 340 5.19 3.46 2.41
CA GLU A 340 4.03 3.11 1.61
C GLU A 340 4.09 3.75 0.20
N ARG A 341 4.61 4.99 0.11
CA ARG A 341 4.55 5.82 -1.09
C ARG A 341 5.86 5.94 -1.85
N ASP A 342 6.99 5.88 -1.15
CA ASP A 342 8.34 5.93 -1.72
C ASP A 342 9.27 5.02 -0.89
N PRO A 343 9.14 3.69 -1.05
CA PRO A 343 9.88 2.71 -0.26
C PRO A 343 11.40 2.80 -0.46
N ASP A 344 11.86 3.35 -1.59
CA ASP A 344 13.26 3.48 -1.96
C ASP A 344 13.81 4.91 -1.71
N PHE A 345 13.12 5.70 -0.87
CA PHE A 345 13.49 7.08 -0.59
C PHE A 345 14.91 7.21 0.01
N ASP A 346 15.83 7.72 -0.80
CA ASP A 346 17.18 8.09 -0.40
C ASP A 346 17.27 9.61 -0.21
N TYR A 347 17.35 10.06 1.04
CA TYR A 347 17.40 11.48 1.39
C TYR A 347 18.58 12.21 0.75
N ALA A 348 19.76 11.58 0.69
CA ALA A 348 20.96 12.22 0.16
C ALA A 348 20.80 12.49 -1.34
N LYS A 349 20.31 11.51 -2.10
CA LYS A 349 20.03 11.66 -3.53
C LYS A 349 18.85 12.60 -3.81
N ALA A 350 17.78 12.49 -3.02
CA ALA A 350 16.59 13.32 -3.20
C ALA A 350 16.88 14.80 -2.98
N ARG A 351 17.72 15.13 -1.99
CA ARG A 351 18.06 16.52 -1.67
C ARG A 351 18.80 17.23 -2.81
N GLU A 352 19.64 16.52 -3.57
CA GLU A 352 20.31 17.08 -4.75
C GLU A 352 19.33 17.46 -5.88
N ARG A 353 18.19 16.75 -5.99
CA ARG A 353 17.15 17.04 -7.00
C ARG A 353 16.32 18.28 -6.69
N ILE A 354 16.37 18.76 -5.44
CA ILE A 354 15.68 19.98 -4.98
C ILE A 354 16.67 21.06 -4.57
N ARG A 355 17.91 20.97 -5.07
CA ARG A 355 18.95 21.91 -4.72
C ARG A 355 18.61 23.30 -5.25
N HIS A 356 18.45 24.23 -4.32
CA HIS A 356 18.20 25.64 -4.59
C HIS A 356 19.06 26.54 -3.69
N TRP A 357 20.20 26.06 -3.18
CA TRP A 357 21.15 26.84 -2.34
C TRP A 357 22.53 26.97 -2.98
#